data_AF-A0A8S9WIH3-F1
#
_entry.id   AF-A0A8S9WIH3-F1
#
_cell.length_a   1.000
_cell.length_b   1.000
_cell.length_c   1.000
_cell.angle_alpha   90.00
_cell.angle_beta   90.00
_cell.angle_gamma   90.00
#
_symmetry.space_group_name_H-M   'P 1'
#
loop_
_entity.id
_entity.type
_entity.pdbx_description
1 polymer ?
#
loop_
_entity_poly.entity_id
_entity_poly.type
_entity_poly.pdbx_seq_one_letter_code
_entity_poly.pdbx_strand_id
1 'polypeptide(L)'
;MSGTKKIPDWVLVQRKKGTEIHRRGDNFYLCKVSSVWDKKLKRARKITGEYLGKITKDGIVPPKQKQLLAAFKQVTVKEYGASSYLRFLCRVSGEGGFCTRFKNEFFVKMQFLDNIIYGKIEQ
;
A
#
# COMPACT_ATOMS: atom_id res chain seq x y z
N MET A 1 -1.71 -43.72 0.61
CA MET A 1 -0.67 -43.20 1.52
C MET A 1 -0.50 -41.71 1.24
N SER A 2 -0.98 -40.83 2.13
CA SER A 2 -0.92 -39.38 1.93
C SER A 2 0.52 -38.89 2.13
N GLY A 3 1.19 -38.55 1.03
CA GLY A 3 2.53 -37.98 1.07
C GLY A 3 2.53 -36.67 1.85
N THR A 4 3.12 -36.68 3.05
CA THR A 4 3.35 -35.48 3.83
C THR A 4 4.29 -34.57 3.04
N LYS A 5 3.75 -33.50 2.47
CA LYS A 5 4.53 -32.49 1.76
C LYS A 5 5.44 -31.78 2.77
N LYS A 6 6.66 -32.29 2.95
CA LYS A 6 7.68 -31.71 3.83
C LYS A 6 7.89 -30.24 3.46
N ILE A 7 7.82 -29.39 4.47
CA ILE A 7 8.18 -27.97 4.38
C ILE A 7 9.69 -27.91 4.68
N PRO A 8 10.49 -27.23 3.86
CA PRO A 8 11.93 -27.16 4.08
C PRO A 8 12.25 -26.27 5.30
N ASP A 9 13.37 -26.55 5.96
CA ASP A 9 13.70 -25.93 7.26
C ASP A 9 13.89 -24.42 7.17
N TRP A 10 14.44 -23.91 6.07
CA TRP A 10 14.60 -22.46 5.83
C TRP A 10 13.26 -21.70 5.82
N VAL A 11 12.15 -22.37 5.48
CA VAL A 11 10.80 -21.77 5.54
C VAL A 11 10.30 -21.73 6.99
N LEU A 12 10.64 -22.72 7.82
CA LEU A 12 10.23 -22.79 9.22
C LEU A 12 10.90 -21.71 10.07
N VAL A 13 12.15 -21.34 9.77
CA VAL A 13 12.87 -20.24 10.44
C VAL A 13 12.11 -18.90 10.33
N GLN A 14 11.39 -18.68 9.23
CA GLN A 14 10.64 -17.44 9.00
C GLN A 14 9.28 -17.41 9.73
N ARG A 15 8.87 -18.51 10.37
CA ARG A 15 7.58 -18.60 11.07
C ARG A 15 7.63 -17.80 12.37
N LYS A 16 6.74 -16.82 12.50
CA LYS A 16 6.56 -16.03 13.73
C LYS A 16 5.27 -16.40 14.46
N LYS A 17 5.17 -16.08 15.76
CA LYS A 17 3.95 -16.30 16.54
C LYS A 17 2.77 -15.57 15.89
N GLY A 18 1.63 -16.24 15.75
CA GLY A 18 0.44 -15.68 15.09
C GLY A 18 0.53 -15.62 13.56
N THR A 19 1.44 -16.39 12.95
CA THR A 19 1.53 -16.52 11.50
C THR A 19 1.46 -17.98 11.07
N GLU A 20 0.97 -18.18 9.85
CA GLU A 20 0.87 -19.48 9.21
C GLU A 20 1.46 -19.44 7.80
N ILE A 21 2.06 -20.57 7.43
CA ILE A 21 2.69 -20.76 6.14
C ILE A 21 1.74 -21.55 5.25
N HIS A 22 1.34 -20.94 4.14
CA HIS A 22 0.55 -21.59 3.10
C HIS A 22 1.47 -22.01 1.96
N ARG A 23 1.41 -23.29 1.58
CA ARG A 23 2.08 -23.80 0.39
C ARG A 23 1.12 -23.79 -0.79
N ARG A 24 1.52 -23.19 -1.92
CA ARG A 24 0.84 -23.31 -3.20
C ARG A 24 1.87 -23.70 -4.26
N GLY A 25 1.79 -24.95 -4.74
CA GLY A 25 2.81 -25.53 -5.61
C GLY A 25 4.18 -25.56 -4.92
N ASP A 26 5.13 -24.84 -5.52
CA ASP A 26 6.51 -24.70 -5.05
C ASP A 26 6.76 -23.41 -4.27
N ASN A 27 5.74 -22.53 -4.19
CA ASN A 27 5.83 -21.26 -3.49
C ASN A 27 5.26 -21.37 -2.07
N PHE A 28 5.89 -20.62 -1.16
CA PHE A 28 5.49 -20.51 0.24
C PHE A 28 5.07 -19.07 0.53
N TYR A 29 3.96 -18.93 1.26
CA TYR A 29 3.32 -17.67 1.55
C TYR A 29 3.10 -17.54 3.05
N LEU A 30 3.39 -16.38 3.62
CA LEU A 30 3.19 -16.10 5.03
C LEU A 30 1.93 -15.26 5.23
N CYS A 31 1.01 -15.74 6.06
CA CYS A 31 -0.21 -15.04 6.44
C CYS A 31 -0.30 -14.88 7.96
N LYS A 32 -0.90 -13.80 8.44
CA LYS A 32 -1.31 -13.71 9.85
C LYS A 32 -2.48 -14.64 10.12
N VAL A 33 -2.50 -15.24 11.30
CA VAL A 33 -3.62 -16.05 11.77
C VAL A 33 -3.97 -15.63 13.19
N SER A 34 -5.26 -15.40 13.40
CA SER A 34 -5.84 -15.18 14.71
C SER A 34 -6.88 -16.25 15.00
N SER A 35 -7.12 -16.48 16.29
CA SER A 35 -8.18 -17.35 16.76
C SER A 35 -9.21 -16.47 17.47
N VAL A 36 -10.46 -16.52 17.02
CA VAL A 36 -11.55 -15.72 17.59
C VAL A 36 -12.64 -16.68 18.07
N TRP A 37 -13.18 -16.40 19.26
CA TRP A 37 -14.28 -17.19 19.82
C TRP A 37 -15.58 -16.93 19.05
N ASP A 38 -16.17 -17.99 18.49
CA ASP A 38 -17.46 -17.92 17.83
C ASP A 38 -18.57 -18.33 18.81
N LYS A 39 -19.44 -17.38 19.16
CA LYS A 39 -20.56 -17.60 20.11
C LYS A 39 -21.61 -18.56 19.57
N LYS A 40 -21.80 -18.64 18.25
CA LYS A 40 -22.79 -19.52 17.62
C LYS A 40 -22.32 -20.96 17.62
N LEU A 41 -21.06 -21.16 17.22
CA LEU A 41 -20.44 -22.49 17.17
C LEU A 41 -19.91 -22.95 18.55
N LYS A 42 -19.94 -22.06 19.56
CA LYS A 42 -19.40 -22.27 20.92
C LYS A 42 -17.97 -22.83 20.92
N ARG A 43 -17.15 -22.40 19.95
CA ARG A 43 -15.77 -22.85 19.80
C ARG A 43 -14.90 -21.77 19.19
N ALA A 44 -13.59 -21.89 19.39
CA ALA A 44 -12.62 -21.03 18.74
C ALA A 44 -12.56 -21.32 17.23
N ARG A 45 -12.68 -20.27 16.42
CA ARG A 45 -12.55 -20.32 14.96
C ARG A 45 -11.24 -19.69 14.54
N LYS A 46 -10.50 -20.41 13.71
CA LYS A 46 -9.32 -19.89 13.02
C LYS A 46 -9.74 -18.89 11.95
N ILE A 47 -9.17 -17.70 12.01
CA ILE A 47 -9.36 -16.63 11.03
C ILE A 47 -8.01 -16.35 10.39
N THR A 48 -7.94 -16.57 9.08
CA THR A 48 -6.79 -16.14 8.28
C THR A 48 -6.90 -14.63 8.08
N GLY A 49 -5.90 -13.91 8.56
CA GLY A 49 -5.82 -12.46 8.46
C GLY A 49 -4.98 -12.00 7.28
N GLU A 50 -4.24 -10.94 7.52
CA GLU A 50 -3.45 -10.22 6.52
C GLU A 50 -2.35 -11.08 5.86
N TYR A 51 -2.23 -10.95 4.54
CA TYR A 51 -1.13 -11.52 3.76
C TYR A 51 0.16 -10.70 3.96
N LEU A 52 1.21 -11.34 4.46
CA LEU A 52 2.48 -10.69 4.78
C LEU A 52 3.46 -10.69 3.61
N GLY A 53 3.46 -11.76 2.81
CA GLY A 53 4.36 -11.85 1.66
C GLY A 53 4.71 -13.27 1.25
N LYS A 54 5.53 -13.35 0.20
CA LYS A 54 6.11 -14.59 -0.31
C LYS A 54 7.41 -14.88 0.43
N ILE A 55 7.61 -16.13 0.86
CA ILE A 55 8.84 -16.57 1.51
C ILE A 55 9.82 -17.00 0.42
N THR A 56 10.98 -16.37 0.41
CA THR A 56 12.15 -16.69 -0.44
C THR A 56 13.34 -17.02 0.46
N LYS A 57 14.39 -17.63 -0.09
CA LYS A 57 15.60 -17.97 0.68
C LYS A 57 16.26 -16.74 1.32
N ASP A 58 16.20 -15.60 0.62
CA ASP A 58 16.81 -14.35 1.05
C ASP A 58 15.93 -13.56 2.05
N GLY A 59 14.67 -13.96 2.24
CA GLY A 59 13.75 -13.27 3.16
C GLY A 59 12.29 -13.28 2.69
N ILE A 60 11.49 -12.39 3.27
CA ILE A 60 10.05 -12.26 2.98
C ILE A 60 9.83 -11.09 2.02
N VAL A 61 9.32 -11.37 0.82
CA VAL A 61 8.98 -10.35 -0.17
C VAL A 61 7.55 -9.86 0.08
N PRO A 62 7.34 -8.59 0.47
CA PRO A 62 6.01 -8.06 0.75
C PRO A 62 5.18 -7.91 -0.54
N PRO A 63 3.84 -7.79 -0.43
CA PRO A 63 2.97 -7.54 -1.56
C PRO A 63 3.35 -6.26 -2.31
N LYS A 64 3.24 -6.27 -3.65
CA LYS A 64 3.56 -5.11 -4.51
C LYS A 64 2.87 -3.81 -4.05
N GLN A 65 1.61 -3.90 -3.62
CA GLN A 65 0.86 -2.74 -3.11
C GLN A 65 1.54 -2.07 -1.93
N LYS A 66 2.07 -2.84 -0.96
CA LYS A 66 2.78 -2.28 0.19
C LYS A 66 4.12 -1.65 -0.20
N GLN A 67 4.80 -2.22 -1.20
CA GLN A 67 6.04 -1.66 -1.73
C GLN A 67 5.78 -0.30 -2.39
N LEU A 68 4.72 -0.21 -3.21
CA LEU A 68 4.32 1.05 -3.85
C LEU A 68 3.94 2.11 -2.80
N LEU A 69 3.12 1.75 -1.81
CA LEU A 69 2.75 2.68 -0.73
C LEU A 69 3.97 3.20 0.05
N ALA A 70 4.97 2.34 0.28
CA ALA A 70 6.21 2.75 0.93
C ALA A 70 7.00 3.75 0.07
N ALA A 71 7.04 3.56 -1.25
CA ALA A 71 7.66 4.49 -2.19
C ALA A 71 6.90 5.84 -2.23
N PHE A 72 5.56 5.80 -2.29
CA PHE A 72 4.73 7.00 -2.35
C PHE A 72 4.75 7.83 -1.06
N LYS A 73 5.06 7.24 0.11
CA LYS A 73 5.16 7.98 1.38
C LYS A 73 6.22 9.09 1.34
N GLN A 74 7.24 8.97 0.49
CA GLN A 74 8.26 10.00 0.31
C GLN A 74 7.84 11.07 -0.70
N VAL A 75 6.85 10.77 -1.55
CA VAL A 75 6.33 11.67 -2.58
C VAL A 75 5.15 12.46 -2.03
N THR A 76 5.34 13.14 -0.89
CA THR A 76 4.44 14.21 -0.49
C THR A 76 4.89 15.45 -1.25
N VAL A 77 4.20 15.76 -2.35
CA VAL A 77 4.49 16.94 -3.18
C VAL A 77 4.42 18.18 -2.29
N LYS A 78 5.57 18.82 -2.04
CA LYS A 78 5.69 20.01 -1.16
C LYS A 78 4.71 21.13 -1.55
N GLU A 79 4.24 21.13 -2.80
CA GLU A 79 3.30 22.08 -3.37
C GLU A 79 1.84 21.88 -2.92
N TYR A 80 1.46 20.67 -2.46
CA TYR A 80 0.10 20.42 -2.00
C TYR A 80 -0.21 21.21 -0.72
N GLY A 81 0.79 21.42 0.15
CA GLY A 81 0.62 22.24 1.35
C GLY A 81 0.33 23.71 1.02
N ALA A 82 1.09 24.31 0.10
CA ALA A 82 0.91 25.70 -0.32
C ALA A 82 -0.43 25.92 -1.04
N SER A 83 -0.78 25.03 -1.98
CA SER A 83 -2.06 25.12 -2.71
C SER A 83 -3.28 24.87 -1.82
N SER A 84 -3.18 23.97 -0.82
CA SER A 84 -4.25 23.72 0.14
C SER A 84 -4.45 24.90 1.09
N TYR A 85 -3.36 25.55 1.52
CA TYR A 85 -3.42 26.75 2.36
C TYR A 85 -4.05 27.94 1.61
N LEU A 86 -3.66 28.18 0.36
CA LEU A 86 -4.28 29.22 -0.48
C LEU A 86 -5.78 28.96 -0.68
N ARG A 87 -6.18 27.70 -0.90
CA ARG A 87 -7.60 27.32 -1.04
C ARG A 87 -8.38 27.49 0.27
N PHE A 88 -7.76 27.20 1.41
CA PHE A 88 -8.36 27.43 2.73
C PHE A 88 -8.58 28.92 2.99
N LEU A 89 -7.56 29.75 2.75
CA LEU A 89 -7.66 31.21 2.87
C LEU A 89 -8.76 31.77 1.95
N CYS A 90 -8.83 31.35 0.69
CA CYS A 90 -9.90 31.78 -0.21
C CYS A 90 -11.32 31.40 0.25
N ARG A 91 -11.50 30.34 1.06
CA ARG A 91 -12.82 29.96 1.60
C ARG A 91 -13.22 30.76 2.82
N VAL A 92 -12.26 31.09 3.69
CA VAL A 92 -12.50 31.86 4.93
C VAL A 92 -12.75 33.34 4.63
N SER A 93 -12.11 33.87 3.59
CA SER A 93 -12.12 35.31 3.33
C SER A 93 -13.33 35.87 2.61
N GLY A 94 -14.36 35.08 2.26
CA GLY A 94 -15.72 35.59 1.94
C GLY A 94 -15.88 36.75 0.94
N GLU A 95 -14.84 37.17 0.23
CA GLU A 95 -14.83 38.37 -0.60
C GLU A 95 -14.61 37.96 -2.06
N GLY A 96 -15.70 38.03 -2.82
CA GLY A 96 -15.74 37.77 -4.26
C GLY A 96 -15.02 38.84 -5.09
N GLY A 97 -13.72 39.04 -4.89
CA GLY A 97 -12.99 40.15 -5.52
C GLY A 97 -11.58 39.90 -6.04
N PHE A 98 -10.93 38.76 -5.75
CA PHE A 98 -9.52 38.56 -6.14
C PHE A 98 -9.27 37.35 -7.05
N CYS A 99 -10.29 36.90 -7.79
CA CYS A 99 -10.23 35.67 -8.60
C CYS A 99 -10.32 35.92 -10.11
N THR A 100 -9.59 36.89 -10.65
CA THR A 100 -9.47 37.04 -12.13
C THR A 100 -8.07 37.33 -12.66
N ARG A 101 -7.07 37.72 -11.84
CA ARG A 101 -5.73 38.05 -12.35
C ARG A 101 -4.72 36.88 -12.32
N PHE A 102 -4.92 35.87 -11.47
CA PHE A 102 -3.99 34.73 -11.33
C PHE A 102 -4.41 33.47 -12.11
N LYS A 103 -5.40 33.56 -13.02
CA LYS A 103 -5.83 32.40 -13.82
C LYS A 103 -5.00 32.15 -15.07
N ASN A 104 -4.22 33.11 -15.57
CA ASN A 104 -3.54 32.95 -16.86
C ASN A 104 -2.08 32.48 -16.78
N GLU A 105 -1.34 32.72 -15.69
CA GLU A 105 0.05 32.23 -15.61
C GLU A 105 0.18 30.82 -15.04
N PHE A 106 -0.77 30.37 -14.22
CA PHE A 106 -0.73 29.01 -13.65
C PHE A 106 -1.27 27.93 -14.61
N PHE A 107 -2.22 28.28 -15.48
CA PHE A 107 -2.81 27.31 -16.42
C PHE A 107 -1.81 26.88 -17.51
N VAL A 108 -0.96 27.80 -17.98
CA VAL A 108 0.09 27.50 -18.96
C VAL A 108 1.23 26.68 -18.35
N LYS A 109 1.57 26.90 -17.07
CA LYS A 109 2.62 26.13 -16.37
C LYS A 109 2.18 24.71 -15.98
N MET A 110 0.90 24.48 -15.66
CA MET A 110 0.41 23.13 -15.37
C MET A 110 0.38 22.23 -16.61
N GLN A 111 0.00 22.74 -17.79
CA GLN A 111 0.02 21.93 -19.01
C GLN A 111 1.44 21.52 -19.44
N PHE A 112 2.47 22.28 -19.05
CA PHE A 112 3.87 21.95 -19.34
C PHE A 112 4.42 20.81 -18.46
N LEU A 113 3.90 20.66 -17.23
CA LEU A 113 4.31 19.59 -16.32
C LEU A 113 3.57 18.26 -16.57
N ASP A 114 2.33 18.31 -17.05
CA ASP A 114 1.61 17.10 -17.48
C ASP A 114 2.33 16.41 -18.66
N ASN A 115 2.91 17.17 -19.60
CA ASN A 115 3.68 16.60 -20.72
C ASN A 115 5.02 15.95 -20.29
N ILE A 116 5.65 16.42 -19.20
CA ILE A 116 6.91 15.84 -18.70
C ILE A 116 6.65 14.57 -17.88
N ILE A 117 5.52 14.50 -17.15
CA ILE A 117 5.17 13.34 -16.33
C ILE A 117 4.57 12.23 -17.21
N TYR A 118 3.72 12.54 -18.18
CA TYR A 118 3.13 11.53 -19.08
C TYR A 118 4.05 11.13 -20.25
N GLY A 119 4.98 11.99 -20.68
CA GLY A 119 5.94 11.67 -21.77
C GLY A 119 7.09 10.73 -21.38
N LYS A 120 7.20 10.33 -20.10
CA LYS A 120 8.28 9.44 -19.62
C LYS A 120 7.84 8.00 -19.38
N ILE A 121 6.61 7.65 -19.78
CA ILE A 121 6.02 6.32 -19.61
C ILE A 121 5.98 5.52 -20.95
N GLU A 122 6.30 6.14 -22.09
CA GLU A 122 6.37 5.46 -23.41
C GLU A 122 7.77 5.44 -24.05
N GLN A 123 8.82 5.11 -23.29
CA GLN A 123 10.10 4.64 -23.86
C GLN A 123 10.58 3.38 -23.15
#